data_AF-A0A078JMM3-F1
#
_entry.id   AF-A0A078JMM3-F1
#
_cell.length_a   1.000
_cell.length_b   1.000
_cell.length_c   1.000
_cell.angle_alpha   90.00
_cell.angle_beta   90.00
_cell.angle_gamma   90.00
#
_symmetry.space_group_name_H-M   'P 1'
#
loop_
_entity.id
_entity.type
_entity.pdbx_description
1 polymer ?
#
loop_
_entity_poly.entity_id
_entity_poly.type
_entity_poly.pdbx_seq_one_letter_code
_entity_poly.pdbx_strand_id
1 'polypeptide(L)'
;MLIGKILLNSGEEAQKLSEKEITKAYRLKALVLHPDKRPDDPDAHEKFQRVKTSYEVLKDKKAKKLFDELLRIQREKQEKKSQSGFQEA
;
A
#
# COMPACT_ATOMS: atom_id res chain seq x y z
N MET A 1 11.11 -1.20 -5.26
CA MET A 1 9.71 -0.76 -5.46
C MET A 1 8.85 -1.37 -4.36
N LEU A 2 8.48 -0.56 -3.37
CA LEU A 2 7.62 -1.03 -2.27
C LEU A 2 6.19 -1.29 -2.76
N ILE A 3 5.72 -0.46 -3.70
CA ILE A 3 4.38 -0.52 -4.30
C ILE A 3 4.07 -1.87 -4.97
N GLY A 4 5.06 -2.47 -5.64
CA GLY A 4 4.90 -3.81 -6.24
C GLY A 4 4.66 -4.89 -5.19
N LYS A 5 5.28 -4.77 -4.02
CA LYS A 5 5.19 -5.73 -2.91
C LYS A 5 3.87 -5.63 -2.13
N ILE A 6 3.23 -4.45 -2.15
CA ILE A 6 1.91 -4.24 -1.53
C ILE A 6 0.82 -4.96 -2.35
N LEU A 7 0.86 -4.84 -3.68
CA LEU A 7 -0.12 -5.47 -4.56
C LEU A 7 0.19 -6.95 -4.87
N LEU A 8 1.45 -7.37 -4.84
CA LEU A 8 1.86 -8.74 -5.19
C LEU A 8 2.78 -9.35 -4.14
N ASN A 9 2.57 -10.63 -3.85
CA ASN A 9 3.34 -11.38 -2.84
C ASN A 9 4.75 -11.76 -3.34
N SER A 10 4.97 -11.76 -4.67
CA SER A 10 6.26 -12.07 -5.31
C SER A 10 6.91 -10.81 -5.84
N GLY A 11 8.11 -10.52 -5.33
CA GLY A 11 8.86 -9.27 -5.58
C GLY A 11 9.36 -9.07 -7.00
N GLU A 12 9.22 -10.05 -7.90
CA GLU A 12 9.86 -10.04 -9.22
C GLU A 12 8.92 -9.65 -10.37
N GLU A 13 7.59 -9.79 -10.23
CA GLU A 13 6.67 -9.58 -11.37
C GLU A 13 6.22 -8.12 -11.56
N ALA A 14 6.43 -7.26 -10.56
CA ALA A 14 5.96 -5.86 -10.54
C ALA A 14 6.45 -5.00 -11.73
N GLN A 15 7.54 -5.39 -12.39
CA GLN A 15 8.14 -4.62 -13.47
C GLN A 15 7.52 -4.88 -14.85
N LYS A 16 6.79 -5.98 -15.04
CA LYS A 16 6.22 -6.40 -16.35
C LYS A 16 4.70 -6.50 -16.40
N LEU A 17 3.98 -6.18 -15.32
CA LEU A 17 2.52 -6.34 -15.35
C LEU A 17 1.85 -5.33 -16.29
N SER A 18 0.95 -5.87 -17.10
CA SER A 18 -0.01 -5.09 -17.87
C SER A 18 -1.11 -4.55 -16.95
N GLU A 19 -1.79 -3.48 -17.38
CA GLU A 19 -2.89 -2.83 -16.64
C GLU A 19 -3.98 -3.82 -16.16
N LYS A 20 -4.23 -4.87 -16.95
CA LYS A 20 -5.17 -5.95 -16.62
C LYS A 20 -4.77 -6.71 -15.35
N GLU A 21 -3.50 -7.07 -15.24
CA GLU A 21 -2.98 -7.81 -14.09
C GLU A 21 -2.91 -6.93 -12.83
N ILE A 22 -2.56 -5.64 -12.99
CA ILE A 22 -2.59 -4.65 -11.92
C ILE A 22 -4.01 -4.51 -11.35
N THR A 23 -5.01 -4.45 -12.23
CA THR A 23 -6.43 -4.37 -11.84
C THR A 23 -6.90 -5.65 -11.14
N LYS A 24 -6.48 -6.82 -11.62
CA LYS A 24 -6.80 -8.11 -11.00
C LYS A 24 -6.20 -8.23 -9.60
N ALA A 25 -4.91 -7.90 -9.45
CA ALA A 25 -4.22 -7.91 -8.16
C ALA A 25 -4.87 -6.92 -7.17
N TYR A 26 -5.25 -5.72 -7.63
CA TYR A 26 -5.95 -4.74 -6.82
C TYR A 26 -7.28 -5.28 -6.29
N ARG A 27 -8.11 -5.85 -7.16
CA ARG A 27 -9.41 -6.43 -6.74
C ARG A 27 -9.24 -7.52 -5.69
N LEU A 28 -8.28 -8.43 -5.88
CA LEU A 28 -8.00 -9.50 -4.93
C LEU A 28 -7.57 -8.95 -3.57
N LYS A 29 -6.63 -8.00 -3.54
CA LYS A 29 -6.15 -7.41 -2.28
C LYS A 29 -7.22 -6.55 -1.60
N ALA A 30 -8.00 -5.79 -2.38
CA ALA A 30 -9.08 -4.95 -1.87
C ALA A 30 -10.17 -5.79 -1.20
N LEU A 31 -10.50 -6.96 -1.74
CA LEU A 31 -11.45 -7.90 -1.13
C LEU A 31 -10.92 -8.50 0.19
N VAL A 32 -9.62 -8.83 0.24
CA VAL A 32 -8.97 -9.40 1.43
C VAL A 32 -8.79 -8.36 2.56
N LEU A 33 -8.63 -7.08 2.19
CA LEU A 33 -8.41 -5.97 3.11
C LEU A 33 -9.66 -5.10 3.29
N HIS A 34 -10.82 -5.56 2.85
CA HIS A 34 -12.05 -4.79 2.96
C HIS A 34 -12.43 -4.61 4.45
N PRO A 35 -12.66 -3.37 4.92
CA PRO A 35 -12.92 -3.09 6.34
C PRO A 35 -14.19 -3.78 6.85
N ASP A 36 -15.18 -4.01 5.97
CA ASP A 36 -16.41 -4.76 6.29
C ASP A 36 -16.15 -6.20 6.75
N LYS A 37 -15.11 -6.85 6.23
CA LYS A 37 -14.72 -8.21 6.62
C LYS A 37 -13.72 -8.23 7.79
N ARG A 38 -13.16 -7.07 8.17
CA ARG A 38 -12.14 -6.93 9.23
C ARG A 38 -12.46 -5.74 10.14
N PRO A 39 -13.63 -5.74 10.82
CA PRO A 39 -14.02 -4.65 11.71
C PRO A 39 -13.11 -4.52 12.94
N ASP A 40 -12.42 -5.60 13.33
CA ASP A 40 -11.49 -5.66 14.47
C ASP A 40 -10.08 -5.13 14.19
N ASP A 41 -9.74 -4.89 12.91
CA ASP A 41 -8.38 -4.50 12.52
C ASP A 41 -8.37 -2.97 12.29
N PRO A 42 -7.89 -2.15 13.25
CA PRO A 42 -7.88 -0.68 13.12
C PRO A 42 -7.03 -0.21 11.93
N ASP A 43 -6.07 -1.04 11.50
CA ASP A 43 -5.24 -0.81 10.33
C ASP A 43 -5.91 -1.24 9.01
N ALA A 44 -7.09 -1.86 9.01
CA ALA A 44 -7.78 -2.26 7.78
C ALA A 44 -8.04 -1.08 6.86
N HIS A 45 -8.44 0.07 7.42
CA HIS A 45 -8.65 1.30 6.66
C HIS A 45 -7.36 1.78 5.99
N GLU A 46 -6.25 1.79 6.74
CA GLU A 46 -4.95 2.23 6.25
C GLU A 46 -4.40 1.27 5.18
N LYS A 47 -4.52 -0.05 5.41
CA LYS A 47 -4.12 -1.10 4.45
C LYS A 47 -4.94 -1.00 3.16
N PHE A 48 -6.25 -0.75 3.26
CA PHE A 48 -7.13 -0.56 2.10
C PHE A 48 -6.77 0.71 1.31
N GLN A 49 -6.54 1.84 2.00
CA GLN A 49 -6.05 3.06 1.36
C GLN A 49 -4.70 2.83 0.66
N ARG A 50 -3.75 2.14 1.31
CA ARG A 50 -2.44 1.81 0.71
C ARG A 50 -2.59 1.01 -0.59
N VAL A 51 -3.50 0.04 -0.62
CA VAL A 51 -3.77 -0.77 -1.81
C VAL A 51 -4.41 0.06 -2.92
N LYS A 52 -5.38 0.92 -2.59
CA LYS A 52 -6.00 1.84 -3.54
C LYS A 52 -4.98 2.80 -4.15
N THR A 53 -4.16 3.44 -3.34
CA THR A 53 -3.15 4.38 -3.84
C THR A 53 -2.09 3.66 -4.67
N SER A 54 -1.67 2.45 -4.25
CA SER A 54 -0.73 1.64 -5.03
C SER A 54 -1.29 1.29 -6.42
N TYR A 55 -2.60 1.05 -6.56
CA TYR A 55 -3.23 0.77 -7.85
C TYR A 55 -3.19 1.99 -8.78
N GLU A 56 -3.58 3.17 -8.30
CA GLU A 56 -3.56 4.41 -9.09
C GLU A 56 -2.14 4.76 -9.56
N VAL A 57 -1.17 4.49 -8.69
CA VAL A 57 0.25 4.73 -8.93
C VAL A 57 0.86 3.72 -9.89
N LEU A 58 0.46 2.45 -9.85
CA LEU A 58 0.93 1.45 -10.82
C LEU A 58 0.34 1.69 -12.21
N LYS A 59 -0.84 2.32 -12.30
CA LYS A 59 -1.46 2.72 -13.56
C LYS A 59 -0.69 3.87 -14.24
N ASP A 60 -0.10 4.79 -13.47
CA ASP A 60 0.66 5.93 -14.00
C ASP A 60 2.16 5.87 -13.68
N LYS A 61 3.00 5.75 -14.72
CA LYS A 61 4.47 5.67 -14.59
C LYS A 61 5.11 6.88 -13.91
N LYS A 62 4.54 8.09 -14.04
CA LYS A 62 5.03 9.30 -13.35
C LYS A 62 4.64 9.27 -11.88
N ALA A 63 3.40 8.92 -11.58
CA ALA A 63 2.92 8.76 -10.21
C ALA A 63 3.73 7.71 -9.44
N LYS A 64 4.19 6.65 -10.14
CA LYS A 64 5.08 5.61 -9.61
C LYS A 64 6.30 6.15 -8.87
N LYS A 65 7.04 7.06 -9.50
CA LYS A 65 8.27 7.62 -8.93
C LYS A 65 7.97 8.48 -7.71
N LEU A 66 6.97 9.37 -7.83
CA LEU A 66 6.59 10.29 -6.77
C LEU A 66 6.08 9.54 -5.53
N PHE A 67 5.36 8.44 -5.75
CA PHE A 67 4.78 7.67 -4.67
C PHE A 67 5.78 6.77 -3.94
N ASP A 68 6.77 6.18 -4.63
CA ASP A 68 7.88 5.49 -3.95
C ASP A 68 8.62 6.48 -3.00
N GLU A 69 8.75 7.76 -3.39
CA GLU A 69 9.33 8.81 -2.56
C GLU A 69 8.43 9.20 -1.37
N LEU A 70 7.13 9.42 -1.61
CA LEU A 70 6.17 9.72 -0.54
C LEU A 70 6.03 8.58 0.47
N LEU A 71 6.04 7.31 0.03
CA LEU A 71 5.97 6.15 0.91
C LEU A 71 7.18 6.05 1.83
N ARG A 72 8.37 6.40 1.33
CA ARG A 72 9.59 6.45 2.14
C ARG A 72 9.42 7.45 3.28
N ILE A 73 8.95 8.65 2.96
CA ILE A 73 8.70 9.73 3.93
C ILE A 73 7.59 9.35 4.93
N GLN A 74 6.51 8.73 4.45
CA GLN A 74 5.39 8.31 5.31
C GLN A 74 5.79 7.18 6.28
N ARG A 75 6.60 6.22 5.84
CA ARG A 75 7.13 5.17 6.72
C ARG A 75 7.98 5.77 7.84
N GLU A 76 8.86 6.71 7.51
CA GLU A 76 9.65 7.43 8.50
C GLU A 76 8.77 8.23 9.48
N LYS A 77 7.66 8.82 9.01
CA LYS A 77 6.68 9.48 9.88
C LYS A 77 5.93 8.50 10.78
N GLN A 78 5.57 7.32 10.27
CA GLN A 78 4.86 6.31 11.03
C GLN A 78 5.76 5.70 12.12
N GLU A 79 7.04 5.46 11.81
CA GLU A 79 8.05 5.03 12.79
C GLU A 79 8.27 6.09 13.87
N LYS A 80 8.33 7.38 13.50
CA LYS A 80 8.43 8.48 14.48
C LYS A 80 7.18 8.61 15.35
N LYS A 81 5.98 8.38 14.81
CA LYS A 81 4.72 8.43 15.56
C LYS A 81 4.60 7.26 16.55
N SER A 82 5.09 6.08 16.18
CA SER A 82 5.17 4.93 17.09
C SER A 82 6.22 5.11 18.19
N GLN A 83 7.25 5.93 17.96
CA GLN A 83 8.25 6.29 18.99
C GLN A 83 7.79 7.43 19.92
N SER A 84 6.95 8.36 19.46
CA SER A 84 6.47 9.47 20.28
C SER A 84 5.31 9.13 21.22
N GLY A 85 4.65 7.98 21.05
CA GLY A 85 3.54 7.53 21.91
C GLY A 85 3.96 6.85 23.22
N PHE A 86 5.26 6.79 23.52
CA PHE A 86 5.80 6.07 24.69
C PHE A 86 6.32 7.00 25.80
N GLN A 87 6.12 8.32 25.71
CA GLN A 87 6.66 9.32 26.65
C GLN A 87 5.62 10.05 27.53
N GLU A 88 4.34 9.65 27.50
CA GLU A 88 3.33 10.17 28.42
C GLU A 88 2.65 9.01 29.17
N ALA A 89 3.30 8.50 30.20
CA ALA A 89 2.73 7.67 31.27
C ALA A 89 3.53 7.86 32.56
#